data_AF-A0A7C5LDC4-F1
#
_entry.id   AF-A0A7C5LDC4-F1
#
_cell.length_a   1.000
_cell.length_b   1.000
_cell.length_c   1.000
_cell.angle_alpha   90.00
_cell.angle_beta   90.00
_cell.angle_gamma   90.00
#
_symmetry.space_group_name_H-M   'P 1'
#
loop_
_entity.id
_entity.type
_entity.pdbx_description
1 polymer ?
#
loop_
_entity_poly.entity_id
_entity_poly.type
_entity_poly.pdbx_seq_one_letter_code
_entity_poly.pdbx_strand_id
1 'polypeptide(L)'
;MLQTALYGFAAGLASTALMSVVQYPFYLRWSVVGILEWHENVCIAARILGRSAEGSLIPSFLFHFLNGGLAAMFYALAVSQLGFLQALETWALGLMFGVFLWLATLAPIHRPITGVSITSHPLGAKPAVLSIAVHLLYGLSTAYITALVV
;
A
#
# COMPACT_ATOMS: atom_id res chain seq x y z
N MET A 1 19.69 -8.54 10.05
CA MET A 1 19.37 -8.43 8.60
C MET A 1 18.25 -9.38 8.17
N LEU A 2 18.46 -10.70 8.12
CA LEU A 2 17.39 -11.63 7.71
C LEU A 2 16.16 -11.57 8.64
N GLN A 3 16.37 -11.61 9.95
CA GLN A 3 15.28 -11.50 10.93
C GLN A 3 14.51 -10.18 10.78
N THR A 4 15.22 -9.04 10.70
CA THR A 4 14.64 -7.72 10.42
C THR A 4 13.80 -7.70 9.15
N ALA A 5 14.29 -8.33 8.08
CA ALA A 5 13.58 -8.42 6.81
C ALA A 5 12.28 -9.24 6.96
N LEU A 6 12.33 -10.40 7.62
CA LEU A 6 11.17 -11.26 7.84
C LEU A 6 10.11 -10.58 8.71
N TYR A 7 10.52 -9.89 9.78
CA TYR A 7 9.62 -9.15 10.64
C TYR A 7 9.02 -7.93 9.95
N GLY A 8 9.83 -7.17 9.19
CA GLY A 8 9.33 -6.08 8.37
C GLY A 8 8.31 -6.58 7.33
N PHE A 9 8.59 -7.70 6.68
CA PHE A 9 7.66 -8.32 5.73
C PHE A 9 6.33 -8.69 6.41
N ALA A 10 6.38 -9.36 7.56
CA ALA A 10 5.19 -9.71 8.35
C ALA A 10 4.39 -8.47 8.81
N ALA A 11 5.07 -7.41 9.24
CA ALA A 11 4.47 -6.13 9.59
C ALA A 11 3.74 -5.50 8.40
N GLY A 12 4.30 -5.61 7.20
CA GLY A 12 3.68 -5.17 5.96
C GLY A 12 2.42 -5.94 5.60
N LEU A 13 2.42 -7.28 5.77
CA LEU A 13 1.22 -8.09 5.57
C LEU A 13 0.09 -7.69 6.52
N ALA A 14 0.40 -7.52 7.81
CA ALA A 14 -0.57 -7.11 8.82
C ALA A 14 -1.12 -5.69 8.53
N SER A 15 -0.25 -4.76 8.15
CA SER A 15 -0.63 -3.39 7.78
C SER A 15 -1.48 -3.34 6.51
N THR A 16 -1.19 -4.19 5.52
CA THR A 16 -1.98 -4.32 4.30
C THR A 16 -3.37 -4.88 4.59
N ALA A 17 -3.47 -5.86 5.50
CA ALA A 17 -4.77 -6.37 5.95
C ALA A 17 -5.60 -5.26 6.62
N LEU A 18 -5.00 -4.49 7.52
CA LEU A 18 -5.67 -3.38 8.20
C LEU A 18 -6.17 -2.33 7.19
N MET A 19 -5.30 -1.90 6.27
CA MET A 19 -5.66 -1.03 5.16
C MET A 19 -6.81 -1.58 4.32
N SER A 20 -6.76 -2.88 3.96
CA SER A 20 -7.80 -3.54 3.17
C SER A 20 -9.16 -3.58 3.89
N VAL A 21 -9.16 -3.81 5.21
CA VAL A 21 -10.38 -3.76 6.03
C VAL A 21 -11.01 -2.37 6.00
N VAL A 22 -10.19 -1.31 6.08
CA VAL A 22 -10.69 0.08 6.00
C VAL A 22 -11.20 0.42 4.60
N GLN A 23 -10.59 -0.11 3.54
CA GLN A 23 -11.01 0.10 2.15
C GLN A 23 -12.29 -0.65 1.79
N TYR A 24 -12.54 -1.82 2.38
CA TYR A 24 -13.69 -2.68 2.08
C TYR A 24 -15.07 -1.98 2.08
N PRO A 25 -15.45 -1.17 3.08
CA PRO A 25 -16.74 -0.45 3.03
C PRO A 25 -16.85 0.54 1.86
N PHE A 26 -15.74 1.11 1.39
CA PHE A 26 -15.71 1.99 0.23
C PHE A 26 -15.79 1.19 -1.07
N TYR A 27 -15.17 0.01 -1.13
CA TYR A 27 -15.30 -0.92 -2.25
C TYR A 27 -16.77 -1.29 -2.50
N LEU A 28 -17.54 -1.55 -1.44
CA LEU A 28 -18.98 -1.85 -1.56
C LEU A 28 -19.78 -0.71 -2.23
N ARG A 29 -19.27 0.53 -2.19
CA ARG A 29 -19.95 1.71 -2.78
C ARG A 29 -19.38 2.13 -4.12
N TRP A 30 -18.08 1.98 -4.32
CA TRP A 30 -17.36 2.55 -5.45
C TRP A 30 -16.79 1.49 -6.40
N SER A 31 -16.99 0.21 -6.10
CA SER A 31 -16.36 -0.93 -6.75
C SER A 31 -14.83 -0.85 -6.70
N VAL A 32 -14.15 -1.74 -7.43
CA VAL A 32 -12.69 -1.76 -7.48
C VAL A 32 -12.10 -0.44 -8.01
N VAL A 33 -12.78 0.23 -8.94
CA VAL A 33 -12.30 1.48 -9.55
C VAL A 33 -12.12 2.59 -8.52
N GLY A 34 -12.93 2.61 -7.45
CA GLY A 34 -12.81 3.58 -6.38
C GLY A 34 -11.74 3.28 -5.33
N ILE A 35 -11.13 2.10 -5.37
CA ILE A 35 -10.01 1.71 -4.50
C ILE A 35 -8.76 1.65 -5.35
N LEU A 36 -8.04 2.76 -5.41
CA LEU A 36 -6.98 3.00 -6.40
C LEU A 36 -5.92 1.89 -6.38
N GLU A 37 -5.53 1.44 -5.19
CA GLU A 37 -4.54 0.38 -5.00
C GLU A 37 -5.04 -0.97 -5.50
N TRP A 38 -6.31 -1.29 -5.26
CA TRP A 38 -6.89 -2.55 -5.73
C TRP A 38 -7.08 -2.52 -7.24
N HIS A 39 -7.50 -1.38 -7.79
CA HIS A 39 -7.63 -1.19 -9.23
C HIS A 39 -6.29 -1.41 -9.96
N GLU A 40 -5.20 -0.85 -9.44
CA GLU A 40 -3.85 -1.10 -9.97
C GLU A 40 -3.50 -2.58 -9.92
N ASN A 41 -3.68 -3.23 -8.76
CA ASN A 41 -3.32 -4.63 -8.61
C ASN A 41 -4.19 -5.54 -9.50
N VAL A 42 -5.47 -5.22 -9.74
CA VAL A 42 -6.34 -5.94 -10.68
C VAL A 42 -5.84 -5.76 -12.11
N CYS A 43 -5.52 -4.54 -12.53
CA CYS A 43 -4.98 -4.29 -13.87
C CYS A 43 -3.63 -4.98 -14.10
N ILE A 44 -2.74 -4.95 -13.11
CA ILE A 44 -1.46 -5.67 -13.15
C ILE A 44 -1.69 -7.18 -13.25
N ALA A 45 -2.52 -7.74 -12.36
CA ALA A 45 -2.81 -9.17 -12.33
C ALA A 45 -3.45 -9.64 -13.64
N ALA A 46 -4.40 -8.88 -14.19
CA ALA A 46 -5.03 -9.15 -15.46
C ALA A 46 -4.03 -9.21 -16.62
N ARG A 47 -3.10 -8.24 -16.67
CA ARG A 47 -2.02 -8.20 -17.66
C ARG A 47 -1.05 -9.37 -17.54
N ILE A 48 -0.61 -9.69 -16.32
CA ILE A 48 0.34 -10.78 -16.05
C ILE A 48 -0.27 -12.15 -16.34
N LEU A 49 -1.54 -12.34 -15.97
CA LEU A 49 -2.22 -13.64 -16.07
C LEU A 49 -2.96 -13.84 -17.39
N GLY A 50 -3.06 -12.82 -18.25
CA GLY A 50 -3.83 -12.87 -19.48
C GLY A 50 -5.34 -13.10 -19.25
N ARG A 51 -5.89 -12.55 -18.16
CA ARG A 51 -7.29 -12.75 -17.73
C ARG A 51 -8.08 -11.44 -17.75
N SER A 52 -9.40 -11.54 -17.66
CA SER A 52 -10.25 -10.37 -17.40
C SER A 52 -9.97 -9.77 -16.02
N ALA A 53 -10.37 -8.52 -15.81
CA ALA A 53 -10.28 -7.85 -14.52
C ALA A 53 -11.04 -8.61 -13.42
N GLU A 54 -12.24 -9.11 -13.73
CA GLU A 54 -13.07 -9.91 -12.82
C GLU A 54 -12.38 -11.22 -12.42
N GLY A 55 -11.77 -11.91 -13.39
CA GLY A 55 -11.00 -13.14 -13.15
C GLY A 55 -9.67 -12.92 -12.42
N SER A 56 -9.29 -11.66 -12.18
CA SER A 56 -8.03 -11.25 -11.57
C SER A 56 -8.19 -10.63 -10.18
N LEU A 57 -9.43 -10.53 -9.67
CA LEU A 57 -9.72 -9.92 -8.36
C LEU A 57 -9.08 -10.68 -7.19
N ILE A 58 -9.14 -12.02 -7.17
CA ILE A 58 -8.50 -12.79 -6.09
C ILE A 58 -6.96 -12.72 -6.22
N PRO A 59 -6.35 -12.97 -7.40
CA PRO A 59 -4.91 -12.80 -7.58
C PRO A 59 -4.40 -11.38 -7.26
N SER A 60 -5.19 -10.33 -7.50
CA SER A 60 -4.77 -8.96 -7.18
C SER A 60 -4.56 -8.74 -5.69
N PHE A 61 -5.31 -9.41 -4.82
CA PHE A 61 -5.06 -9.34 -3.38
C PHE A 61 -3.71 -9.98 -3.03
N LEU A 62 -3.32 -11.09 -3.67
CA LEU A 62 -1.99 -11.65 -3.46
C LEU A 62 -0.89 -10.63 -3.80
N PHE A 63 -1.01 -9.94 -4.95
CA PHE A 63 -0.06 -8.88 -5.32
C PHE A 63 -0.11 -7.70 -4.35
N HIS A 64 -1.28 -7.30 -3.88
CA HIS A 64 -1.42 -6.21 -2.92
C HIS A 64 -0.67 -6.51 -1.60
N PHE A 65 -0.88 -7.71 -1.06
CA PHE A 65 -0.18 -8.18 0.14
C PHE A 65 1.32 -8.37 -0.10
N LEU A 66 1.74 -8.90 -1.25
CA LEU A 66 3.16 -9.04 -1.58
C LEU A 66 3.85 -7.67 -1.65
N ASN A 67 3.24 -6.70 -2.33
CA ASN A 67 3.75 -5.34 -2.45
C ASN A 67 3.86 -4.67 -1.07
N GLY A 68 2.81 -4.79 -0.25
CA GLY A 68 2.83 -4.29 1.12
C GLY A 68 3.85 -4.99 2.02
N GLY A 69 4.03 -6.31 1.90
CA GLY A 69 5.09 -7.02 2.62
C GLY A 69 6.48 -6.54 2.21
N LEU A 70 6.76 -6.46 0.91
CA LEU A 70 8.05 -6.01 0.39
C LEU A 70 8.37 -4.56 0.78
N ALA A 71 7.39 -3.66 0.69
CA ALA A 71 7.57 -2.27 1.09
C ALA A 71 7.98 -2.15 2.57
N ALA A 72 7.28 -2.84 3.47
CA ALA A 72 7.59 -2.83 4.90
C ALA A 72 8.92 -3.53 5.24
N MET A 73 9.29 -4.58 4.51
CA MET A 73 10.59 -5.22 4.61
C MET A 73 11.72 -4.20 4.33
N PHE A 74 11.61 -3.44 3.23
CA PHE A 74 12.59 -2.41 2.90
C PHE A 74 12.59 -1.25 3.90
N TYR A 75 11.42 -0.85 4.41
CA TYR A 75 11.32 0.11 5.50
C TYR A 75 12.08 -0.35 6.75
N ALA A 76 11.82 -1.56 7.23
CA ALA A 76 12.47 -2.11 8.43
C ALA A 76 13.99 -2.20 8.25
N LEU A 77 14.45 -2.63 7.07
CA LEU A 77 15.87 -2.64 6.73
C LEU A 77 16.44 -1.22 6.73
N ALA A 78 15.78 -0.26 6.09
CA ALA A 78 16.24 1.13 6.04
C ALA A 78 16.37 1.74 7.45
N VAL A 79 15.36 1.61 8.32
CA VAL A 79 15.43 2.11 9.70
C VAL A 79 16.56 1.43 10.48
N SER A 80 16.76 0.12 10.32
CA SER A 80 17.83 -0.61 11.02
C SER A 80 19.24 -0.22 10.58
N GLN A 81 19.42 0.20 9.33
CA GLN A 81 20.75 0.48 8.74
C GLN A 81 21.08 1.97 8.71
N LEU A 82 20.08 2.84 8.66
CA LEU A 82 20.25 4.29 8.54
C LEU A 82 20.05 4.94 9.91
N GLY A 83 21.14 5.08 10.68
CA GLY A 83 21.08 5.58 12.06
C GLY A 83 20.38 6.93 12.24
N PHE A 84 20.37 7.80 11.23
CA PHE A 84 19.63 9.07 11.30
C PHE A 84 18.11 8.90 11.33
N LEU A 85 17.56 7.79 10.79
CA LEU A 85 16.13 7.49 10.87
C LEU A 85 15.71 7.08 12.29
N GLN A 86 16.62 6.47 13.05
CA GLN A 86 16.35 6.05 14.43
C GLN A 86 16.22 7.24 15.40
N ALA A 87 16.70 8.42 15.00
CA ALA A 87 16.52 9.65 15.76
C ALA A 87 15.12 10.27 15.60
N LEU A 88 14.30 9.76 14.67
CA LEU A 88 12.94 10.25 14.44
C LEU A 88 11.93 9.46 15.27
N GLU A 89 10.88 10.15 15.71
CA GLU A 89 9.75 9.53 16.40
C GLU A 89 9.01 8.54 15.48
N THR A 90 8.52 7.43 16.05
CA THR A 90 7.85 6.35 15.30
C THR A 90 6.66 6.84 14.46
N TRP A 91 5.86 7.76 15.00
CA TRP A 91 4.73 8.34 14.28
C TRP A 91 5.19 9.16 13.07
N ALA A 92 6.32 9.88 13.18
CA ALA A 92 6.87 10.69 12.11
C ALA A 92 7.39 9.80 10.98
N LEU A 93 8.14 8.74 11.31
CA LEU A 93 8.58 7.73 10.37
C LEU A 93 7.39 7.08 9.63
N GLY A 94 6.33 6.73 10.36
CA GLY A 94 5.13 6.14 9.78
C GLY A 94 4.41 7.06 8.79
N LEU A 95 4.21 8.34 9.15
CA LEU A 95 3.60 9.31 8.23
C LEU A 95 4.47 9.56 7.00
N MET A 96 5.78 9.74 7.19
CA MET A 96 6.73 9.93 6.08
C MET A 96 6.71 8.72 5.14
N PHE A 97 6.72 7.51 5.68
CA PHE A 97 6.68 6.29 4.90
C PHE A 97 5.35 6.12 4.14
N GLY A 98 4.22 6.42 4.78
CA GLY A 98 2.91 6.41 4.13
C GLY A 98 2.83 7.39 2.95
N VAL A 99 3.26 8.65 3.14
CA VAL A 99 3.32 9.64 2.06
C VAL A 99 4.27 9.21 0.96
N PHE A 100 5.46 8.72 1.32
CA PHE A 100 6.43 8.21 0.37
C PHE A 100 5.85 7.11 -0.50
N LEU A 101 5.17 6.12 0.10
CA LEU A 101 4.55 5.05 -0.66
C LEU A 101 3.46 5.56 -1.58
N TRP A 102 2.56 6.42 -1.10
CA TRP A 102 1.50 6.98 -1.94
C TRP A 102 2.06 7.72 -3.17
N LEU A 103 3.15 8.48 -2.99
CA LEU A 103 3.84 9.15 -4.08
C LEU A 103 4.59 8.17 -5.00
N ALA A 104 5.19 7.11 -4.45
CA ALA A 104 5.99 6.16 -5.21
C ALA A 104 5.14 5.16 -6.00
N THR A 105 4.01 4.72 -5.46
CA THR A 105 3.20 3.63 -6.04
C THR A 105 2.00 4.15 -6.81
N LEU A 106 1.42 5.29 -6.42
CA LEU A 106 0.11 5.69 -6.91
C LEU A 106 0.17 6.92 -7.82
N ALA A 107 0.73 8.03 -7.31
CA ALA A 107 0.65 9.32 -8.00
C ALA A 107 1.18 9.31 -9.45
N PRO A 108 2.36 8.71 -9.75
CA PRO A 108 2.88 8.64 -11.11
C PRO A 108 2.42 7.41 -11.89
N ILE A 109 2.03 6.32 -11.21
CA ILE A 109 1.88 5.00 -11.84
C ILE A 109 0.41 4.62 -12.09
N HIS A 110 -0.53 5.19 -11.33
CA HIS A 110 -1.94 4.81 -11.40
C HIS A 110 -2.50 4.91 -12.84
N ARG A 111 -2.41 6.09 -13.45
CA ARG A 111 -2.94 6.33 -14.80
C ARG A 111 -2.29 5.46 -15.87
N PRO A 112 -0.96 5.30 -15.92
CA PRO A 112 -0.32 4.34 -16.83
C PRO A 112 -0.82 2.89 -16.70
N ILE A 113 -1.18 2.46 -15.48
CA ILE A 113 -1.63 1.08 -15.22
C ILE A 113 -3.13 0.91 -15.49
N THR A 114 -3.96 1.83 -15.03
CA THR A 114 -5.42 1.66 -15.02
C THR A 114 -6.12 2.40 -16.14
N GLY A 115 -5.45 3.35 -16.79
CA GLY A 115 -6.05 4.29 -17.74
C GLY A 115 -6.85 5.41 -17.06
N VAL A 116 -7.01 5.38 -15.74
CA VAL A 116 -7.81 6.36 -14.98
C VAL A 116 -6.90 7.37 -14.29
N SER A 117 -7.26 8.64 -14.34
CA SER A 117 -6.50 9.71 -13.67
C SER A 117 -6.89 9.82 -12.20
N ILE A 118 -5.92 10.07 -11.31
CA ILE A 118 -6.18 10.37 -9.90
C ILE A 118 -6.73 11.79 -9.68
N THR A 119 -6.37 12.76 -10.54
CA THR A 119 -6.79 14.17 -10.40
C THR A 119 -8.11 14.45 -11.11
N SER A 120 -8.41 13.71 -12.17
CA SER A 120 -9.64 13.82 -12.95
C SER A 120 -10.43 12.50 -12.91
N HIS A 121 -10.51 11.90 -11.72
CA HIS A 121 -11.15 10.61 -11.49
C HIS A 121 -12.70 10.73 -11.65
N PRO A 122 -13.40 9.73 -12.22
CA PRO A 122 -14.86 9.75 -12.38
C PRO A 122 -15.66 9.97 -11.09
N LEU A 123 -15.09 9.56 -9.95
CA LEU A 123 -15.67 9.73 -8.62
C LEU A 123 -15.23 11.04 -7.92
N GLY A 124 -14.62 11.97 -8.66
CA GLY A 124 -13.99 13.16 -8.12
C GLY A 124 -12.78 12.84 -7.23
N ALA A 125 -12.45 13.72 -6.29
CA ALA A 125 -11.27 13.57 -5.44
C ALA A 125 -11.37 12.43 -4.39
N LYS A 126 -12.54 11.81 -4.20
CA LYS A 126 -12.80 10.88 -3.08
C LYS A 126 -11.84 9.68 -3.05
N PRO A 127 -11.56 8.98 -4.17
CA PRO A 127 -10.61 7.87 -4.17
C PRO A 127 -9.18 8.29 -3.82
N ALA A 128 -8.74 9.46 -4.28
CA ALA A 128 -7.42 10.00 -3.94
C ALA A 128 -7.31 10.33 -2.44
N VAL A 129 -8.36 10.93 -1.86
CA VAL A 129 -8.43 11.23 -0.42
C VAL A 129 -8.44 9.95 0.41
N LEU A 130 -9.24 8.94 0.03
CA LEU A 130 -9.22 7.64 0.69
C LEU A 130 -7.83 7.01 0.61
N SER A 131 -7.25 7.01 -0.59
CA SER A 131 -5.95 6.41 -0.88
C SER A 131 -4.83 6.98 -0.01
N ILE A 132 -4.71 8.32 0.08
CA ILE A 132 -3.69 8.91 0.96
C ILE A 132 -3.97 8.57 2.43
N ALA A 133 -5.23 8.59 2.88
CA ALA A 133 -5.58 8.27 4.26
C ALA A 133 -5.20 6.82 4.64
N VAL A 134 -5.46 5.85 3.75
CA VAL A 134 -5.11 4.44 4.02
C VAL A 134 -3.61 4.16 3.88
N HIS A 135 -2.88 4.92 3.06
CA HIS A 135 -1.42 4.88 3.03
C HIS A 135 -0.79 5.43 4.30
N LEU A 136 -1.34 6.51 4.87
CA LEU A 136 -0.92 7.01 6.18
C LEU A 136 -1.20 5.98 7.29
N LEU A 137 -2.37 5.33 7.26
CA LEU A 137 -2.70 4.23 8.16
C LEU A 137 -1.70 3.08 8.03
N TYR A 138 -1.43 2.63 6.80
CA TYR A 138 -0.45 1.58 6.51
C TYR A 138 0.95 1.95 7.00
N GLY A 139 1.39 3.19 6.76
CA GLY A 139 2.70 3.68 7.19
C GLY A 139 2.83 3.71 8.70
N LEU A 140 1.83 4.25 9.40
CA LEU A 140 1.77 4.26 10.87
C LEU A 140 1.75 2.84 11.44
N SER A 141 0.86 1.97 10.96
CA SER A 141 0.78 0.59 11.48
C SER A 141 2.09 -0.17 11.20
N THR A 142 2.70 0.03 10.03
CA THR A 142 4.00 -0.59 9.71
C THR A 142 5.08 -0.11 10.67
N ALA A 143 5.18 1.20 10.92
CA ALA A 143 6.18 1.76 11.81
C ALA A 143 6.03 1.24 13.25
N TYR A 144 4.81 1.25 13.79
CA TYR A 144 4.54 0.77 15.14
C TYR A 144 4.73 -0.74 15.27
N ILE A 145 4.24 -1.55 14.33
CA ILE A 145 4.42 -3.00 14.39
C ILE A 145 5.90 -3.34 14.29
N THR A 146 6.64 -2.71 13.37
CA THR A 146 8.09 -2.92 13.21
C THR A 146 8.84 -2.56 14.49
N ALA A 147 8.52 -1.44 15.14
CA ALA A 147 9.17 -1.02 16.38
C ALA A 147 8.95 -1.97 17.57
N LEU A 148 7.95 -2.86 17.50
CA LEU A 148 7.72 -3.88 18.53
C LEU A 148 8.52 -5.17 18.30
N VAL A 149 9.03 -5.39 17.09
CA VAL A 149 9.61 -6.67 16.65
C VAL A 149 11.03 -6.56 16.10
N VAL A 150 11.48 -5.35 15.75
CA VAL A 150 12.83 -5.02 15.25
C VAL A 150 13.50 -4.10 16.25
#